data_AF-D2QXG4-F1
#
_entry.id   AF-D2QXG4-F1
#
_cell.length_a   1.000
_cell.length_b   1.000
_cell.length_c   1.000
_cell.angle_alpha   90.00
_cell.angle_beta   90.00
_cell.angle_gamma   90.00
#
_symmetry.space_group_name_H-M   'P 1'
#
loop_
_entity.id
_entity.type
_entity.pdbx_description
1 polymer ?
#
loop_
_entity_poly.entity_id
_entity_poly.type
_entity_poly.pdbx_seq_one_letter_code
_entity_poly.pdbx_strand_id
1 'polypeptide(L)'
;MLRSHLIPTLLLAAALLLASAERAEAQFESLAAKVPGSANAIVLLDTEKIMASPLAEKEGWKLKYEQAFASGLVTIAPDTKQMILAAQMDYQTMRPLWEVALADYSTGHTIAEIAREAGGTLDQIGSLQAVALSDDSYCVQLDTMRLGVMAPANRQTVSRWIRDVSTQTEPKLSPYLMGTLKASETSQVVVAFDLEDAVPASILKMKLAGSSALSGKNVDMDAAAQALASLRGVVLEMAVTDESFGRLMVHFNQDATILAPYAKPILIEALTNLGLMIDDIETWTASTEANRFSFHGPMSREGRKRVLTLIDHPTAALIAANKSRSQSQLPEASRVALSTQQYFKAITAIRDDARRESSSSKTLGQNAMWLDNWARRIDRLPVLNVDPEMLAYGRYTTQRMRDASTALKGIGINSAAMKAQVYQEYTTSGSSYGGFWGGGYDYTVQWNNVAGQRRAIGAEQKAQGATTARAIFAEMDNETAKVRQVMSQKYQLEF
;
A
#
# COMPACT_ATOMS: atom_id res chain seq x y z
N MET A 1 -68.23 -17.46 -21.88
CA MET A 1 -67.41 -18.17 -20.88
C MET A 1 -65.94 -18.20 -21.32
N LEU A 2 -65.27 -17.04 -21.39
CA LEU A 2 -63.88 -16.93 -21.86
C LEU A 2 -63.21 -15.70 -21.22
N ARG A 3 -63.12 -15.66 -19.88
CA ARG A 3 -62.42 -14.58 -19.14
C ARG A 3 -61.76 -15.00 -17.82
N SER A 4 -61.52 -16.30 -17.58
CA SER A 4 -61.04 -16.78 -16.26
C SER A 4 -59.57 -17.25 -16.22
N HIS A 5 -58.90 -17.40 -17.36
CA HIS A 5 -57.54 -17.99 -17.40
C HIS A 5 -56.40 -17.00 -17.72
N LEU A 6 -56.69 -15.71 -17.88
CA LEU A 6 -55.62 -14.71 -18.16
C LEU A 6 -54.91 -14.22 -16.88
N ILE A 7 -55.62 -14.18 -15.75
CA ILE A 7 -55.09 -13.67 -14.48
C ILE A 7 -54.13 -14.66 -13.77
N PRO A 8 -54.39 -15.99 -13.73
CA PRO A 8 -53.47 -16.93 -13.08
C PRO A 8 -52.14 -17.05 -13.85
N THR A 9 -52.19 -16.95 -15.18
CA THR A 9 -51.05 -17.12 -16.08
C THR A 9 -50.11 -15.90 -16.04
N LEU A 10 -50.65 -14.70 -15.84
CA LEU A 10 -49.86 -13.46 -15.63
C LEU A 10 -49.18 -13.43 -14.25
N LEU A 11 -49.82 -13.95 -13.21
CA LEU A 11 -49.23 -14.06 -11.87
C LEU A 11 -48.10 -15.09 -11.81
N LEU A 12 -48.22 -16.20 -12.54
CA LEU A 12 -47.15 -17.21 -12.62
C LEU A 12 -45.94 -16.71 -13.44
N ALA A 13 -46.17 -15.94 -14.50
CA ALA A 13 -45.11 -15.29 -15.28
C ALA A 13 -44.38 -14.19 -14.47
N ALA A 14 -45.11 -13.41 -13.66
CA ALA A 14 -44.50 -12.42 -12.76
C ALA A 14 -43.69 -13.08 -11.61
N ALA A 15 -44.14 -14.24 -11.10
CA ALA A 15 -43.40 -14.98 -10.08
C ALA A 15 -42.12 -15.65 -10.63
N LEU A 16 -42.12 -16.08 -11.90
CA LEU A 16 -40.93 -16.61 -12.58
C LEU A 16 -39.93 -15.50 -12.97
N LEU A 17 -40.39 -14.29 -13.26
CA LEU A 17 -39.52 -13.11 -13.50
C LEU A 17 -38.91 -12.54 -12.21
N LEU A 18 -39.54 -12.76 -11.05
CA LEU A 18 -38.99 -12.39 -9.73
C LEU A 18 -38.01 -13.43 -9.17
N ALA A 19 -38.01 -14.67 -9.69
CA ALA A 19 -37.09 -15.74 -9.28
C ALA A 19 -35.77 -15.74 -10.08
N SER A 20 -35.68 -14.90 -11.12
CA SER A 20 -34.46 -14.64 -11.90
C SER A 20 -33.91 -13.23 -11.63
N ALA A 21 -34.03 -12.74 -10.40
CA ALA A 21 -32.95 -11.91 -9.90
C ALA A 21 -31.78 -12.87 -9.74
N GLU A 22 -30.88 -12.91 -10.72
CA GLU A 22 -29.50 -13.29 -10.41
C GLU A 22 -29.20 -12.55 -9.11
N ARG A 23 -28.98 -13.29 -8.02
CA ARG A 23 -28.27 -12.69 -6.91
C ARG A 23 -27.00 -12.20 -7.58
N ALA A 24 -26.89 -10.90 -7.75
CA ALA A 24 -25.61 -10.29 -7.99
C ALA A 24 -24.81 -10.71 -6.76
N GLU A 25 -24.10 -11.84 -6.85
CA GLU A 25 -23.02 -12.15 -5.92
C GLU A 25 -22.22 -10.87 -5.89
N ALA A 26 -22.17 -10.21 -4.73
CA ALA A 26 -21.44 -8.96 -4.67
C ALA A 26 -20.02 -9.29 -5.11
N GLN A 27 -19.50 -8.44 -5.99
CA GLN A 27 -18.48 -8.80 -6.96
C GLN A 27 -17.23 -9.48 -6.35
N PHE A 28 -16.95 -9.19 -5.08
CA PHE A 28 -15.81 -9.70 -4.33
C PHE A 28 -16.17 -10.72 -3.24
N GLU A 29 -17.44 -11.05 -2.97
CA GLU A 29 -17.85 -11.95 -1.88
C GLU A 29 -17.20 -13.32 -1.99
N SER A 30 -17.22 -13.93 -3.17
CA SER A 30 -16.65 -15.27 -3.36
C SER A 30 -15.12 -15.28 -3.18
N LEU A 31 -14.42 -14.19 -3.51
CA LEU A 31 -12.99 -14.00 -3.23
C LEU A 31 -12.77 -13.71 -1.74
N ALA A 32 -13.57 -12.84 -1.14
CA ALA A 32 -13.47 -12.44 0.26
C ALA A 32 -13.74 -13.59 1.22
N ALA A 33 -14.55 -14.58 0.82
CA ALA A 33 -14.71 -15.86 1.51
C ALA A 33 -13.41 -16.67 1.61
N LYS A 34 -12.37 -16.32 0.85
CA LYS A 34 -11.04 -16.96 0.89
C LYS A 34 -10.00 -16.14 1.66
N VAL A 35 -10.39 -15.01 2.24
CA VAL A 35 -9.52 -14.20 3.11
C VAL A 35 -9.59 -14.73 4.55
N PRO A 36 -8.46 -14.92 5.26
CA PRO A 36 -8.49 -15.27 6.68
C PRO A 36 -9.26 -14.23 7.50
N GLY A 37 -10.10 -14.69 8.44
CA GLY A 37 -10.95 -13.79 9.23
C GLY A 37 -10.22 -12.86 10.20
N SER A 38 -8.91 -13.06 10.42
CA SER A 38 -8.08 -12.13 11.20
C SER A 38 -7.51 -10.96 10.38
N ALA A 39 -7.90 -10.81 9.11
CA ALA A 39 -7.57 -9.63 8.31
C ALA A 39 -8.06 -8.36 8.99
N ASN A 40 -7.18 -7.36 9.08
CA ASN A 40 -7.52 -5.99 9.53
C ASN A 40 -7.16 -4.92 8.48
N ALA A 41 -6.59 -5.34 7.34
CA ALA A 41 -6.37 -4.49 6.17
C ALA A 41 -6.79 -5.24 4.91
N ILE A 42 -7.43 -4.54 3.97
CA ILE A 42 -7.86 -5.10 2.68
C ILE A 42 -7.71 -4.09 1.54
N VAL A 43 -7.37 -4.59 0.36
CA VAL A 43 -7.48 -3.89 -0.91
C VAL A 43 -8.35 -4.70 -1.85
N LEU A 44 -9.35 -4.06 -2.44
CA LEU A 44 -10.17 -4.60 -3.52
C LEU A 44 -9.76 -3.90 -4.80
N LEU A 45 -9.47 -4.67 -5.84
CA LEU A 45 -9.07 -4.17 -7.14
C LEU A 45 -9.87 -4.88 -8.24
N ASP A 46 -10.61 -4.09 -9.00
CA ASP A 46 -11.40 -4.55 -10.14
C ASP A 46 -10.73 -4.13 -11.45
N THR A 47 -9.82 -4.96 -11.94
CA THR A 47 -9.06 -4.68 -13.15
C THR A 47 -9.96 -4.70 -14.40
N GLU A 48 -10.98 -5.55 -14.42
CA GLU A 48 -11.93 -5.64 -15.52
C GLU A 48 -12.71 -4.33 -15.69
N LYS A 49 -13.32 -3.80 -14.62
CA LYS A 49 -14.02 -2.50 -14.69
C LYS A 49 -13.07 -1.33 -14.97
N ILE A 50 -11.84 -1.35 -14.45
CA ILE A 50 -10.86 -0.29 -14.76
C ILE A 50 -10.58 -0.26 -16.27
N MET A 51 -10.28 -1.42 -16.87
CA MET A 51 -9.95 -1.51 -18.29
C MET A 51 -11.15 -1.25 -19.20
N ALA A 52 -12.37 -1.48 -18.72
CA ALA A 52 -13.61 -1.18 -19.41
C ALA A 52 -14.10 0.28 -19.23
N SER A 53 -13.39 1.11 -18.45
CA SER A 53 -13.81 2.49 -18.20
C SER A 53 -13.64 3.38 -19.44
N PRO A 54 -14.49 4.41 -19.64
CA PRO A 54 -14.33 5.37 -20.74
C PRO A 54 -12.96 6.08 -20.74
N LEU A 55 -12.39 6.36 -19.57
CA LEU A 55 -11.05 6.92 -19.45
C LEU A 55 -9.98 5.95 -19.97
N ALA A 56 -10.07 4.67 -19.63
CA ALA A 56 -9.13 3.65 -20.08
C ALA A 56 -9.18 3.45 -21.60
N GLU A 57 -10.37 3.49 -22.20
CA GLU A 57 -10.55 3.46 -23.65
C GLU A 57 -9.94 4.70 -24.31
N LYS A 58 -10.30 5.90 -23.82
CA LYS A 58 -9.80 7.18 -24.34
C LYS A 58 -8.28 7.27 -24.30
N GLU A 59 -7.65 6.76 -23.24
CA GLU A 59 -6.20 6.78 -23.08
C GLU A 59 -5.49 5.53 -23.62
N GLY A 60 -6.22 4.56 -24.19
CA GLY A 60 -5.66 3.34 -24.76
C GLY A 60 -4.91 2.48 -23.75
N TRP A 61 -5.43 2.36 -22.52
CA TRP A 61 -4.75 1.68 -21.41
C TRP A 61 -4.50 0.20 -21.69
N LYS A 62 -5.46 -0.52 -22.28
CA LYS A 62 -5.31 -1.96 -22.55
C LYS A 62 -4.03 -2.31 -23.32
N LEU A 63 -3.81 -1.65 -24.46
CA LEU A 63 -2.61 -1.89 -25.28
C LEU A 63 -1.32 -1.48 -24.55
N LYS A 64 -1.33 -0.31 -23.90
CA LYS A 64 -0.18 0.17 -23.11
C LYS A 64 0.15 -0.78 -21.95
N TYR A 65 -0.88 -1.33 -21.33
CA TYR A 65 -0.78 -2.24 -20.21
C TYR A 65 -0.23 -3.60 -20.64
N GLU A 66 -0.75 -4.19 -21.73
CA GLU A 66 -0.22 -5.43 -22.31
C GLU A 66 1.25 -5.28 -22.71
N GLN A 67 1.62 -4.15 -23.33
CA GLN A 67 3.02 -3.83 -23.66
C GLN A 67 3.89 -3.67 -22.41
N ALA A 68 3.38 -2.98 -21.39
CA ALA A 68 4.08 -2.79 -20.12
C ALA A 68 4.26 -4.12 -19.36
N PHE A 69 3.25 -4.98 -19.36
CA PHE A 69 3.32 -6.33 -18.79
C PHE A 69 4.33 -7.20 -19.56
N ALA A 70 4.26 -7.24 -20.89
CA ALA A 70 5.20 -7.99 -21.73
C ALA A 70 6.67 -7.53 -21.55
N SER A 71 6.87 -6.25 -21.25
CA SER A 71 8.18 -5.66 -20.93
C SER A 71 8.57 -5.74 -19.46
N GLY A 72 7.74 -6.33 -18.59
CA GLY A 72 8.00 -6.50 -17.16
C GLY A 72 7.83 -5.23 -16.31
N LEU A 73 7.23 -4.17 -16.86
CA LEU A 73 7.01 -2.89 -16.19
C LEU A 73 5.76 -2.86 -15.31
N VAL A 74 4.84 -3.82 -15.45
CA VAL A 74 3.64 -3.93 -14.60
C VAL A 74 3.47 -5.36 -14.10
N THR A 75 2.92 -5.47 -12.89
CA THR A 75 2.93 -6.65 -12.04
C THR A 75 1.53 -7.22 -11.76
N ILE A 76 0.55 -6.96 -12.61
CA ILE A 76 -0.75 -7.65 -12.57
C ILE A 76 -0.99 -8.23 -13.96
N ALA A 77 -1.40 -9.50 -14.04
CA ALA A 77 -1.58 -10.16 -15.33
C ALA A 77 -2.73 -9.50 -16.13
N PRO A 78 -2.60 -9.32 -17.46
CA PRO A 78 -3.64 -8.70 -18.28
C PRO A 78 -4.99 -9.42 -18.27
N ASP A 79 -5.00 -10.70 -17.91
CA ASP A 79 -6.19 -11.54 -17.85
C ASP A 79 -6.79 -11.65 -16.45
N THR A 80 -6.19 -10.99 -15.44
CA THR A 80 -6.79 -10.80 -14.11
C THR A 80 -8.07 -10.00 -14.25
N LYS A 81 -9.16 -10.50 -13.66
CA LYS A 81 -10.45 -9.80 -13.59
C LYS A 81 -10.57 -8.98 -12.32
N GLN A 82 -10.23 -9.61 -11.20
CA GLN A 82 -10.40 -9.07 -9.86
C GLN A 82 -9.29 -9.59 -8.95
N MET A 83 -8.92 -8.77 -7.97
CA MET A 83 -7.91 -9.10 -6.98
C MET A 83 -8.31 -8.59 -5.60
N ILE A 84 -8.13 -9.42 -4.59
CA ILE A 84 -8.15 -9.02 -3.19
C ILE A 84 -6.74 -9.16 -2.63
N LEU A 85 -6.26 -8.10 -2.00
CA LEU A 85 -5.11 -8.17 -1.12
C LEU A 85 -5.57 -7.99 0.31
N ALA A 86 -5.06 -8.80 1.22
CA ALA A 86 -5.43 -8.73 2.63
C ALA A 86 -4.22 -9.01 3.51
N ALA A 87 -4.21 -8.38 4.68
CA ALA A 87 -3.17 -8.59 5.67
C ALA A 87 -3.74 -8.59 7.09
N GLN A 88 -3.03 -9.26 7.99
CA GLN A 88 -3.09 -8.97 9.40
C GLN A 88 -1.90 -8.09 9.76
N MET A 89 -2.14 -6.79 9.82
CA MET A 89 -1.18 -5.78 10.22
C MET A 89 -1.04 -5.72 11.74
N ASP A 90 0.19 -5.75 12.22
CA ASP A 90 0.53 -5.22 13.53
C ASP A 90 0.67 -3.70 13.40
N TYR A 91 -0.31 -2.94 13.90
CA TYR A 91 -0.28 -1.47 13.82
C TYR A 91 0.72 -0.80 14.75
N GLN A 92 1.25 -1.52 15.76
CA GLN A 92 2.32 -0.99 16.60
C GLN A 92 3.63 -0.96 15.81
N THR A 93 3.91 -2.01 15.03
CA THR A 93 5.13 -2.11 14.22
C THR A 93 4.94 -1.70 12.77
N MET A 94 3.69 -1.48 12.34
CA MET A 94 3.26 -1.24 10.95
C MET A 94 3.77 -2.32 9.98
N ARG A 95 3.80 -3.58 10.43
CA ARG A 95 4.24 -4.72 9.62
C ARG A 95 3.15 -5.79 9.55
N PRO A 96 2.97 -6.46 8.40
CA PRO A 96 2.08 -7.60 8.33
C PRO A 96 2.68 -8.78 9.10
N LEU A 97 1.84 -9.47 9.89
CA LEU A 97 2.12 -10.79 10.42
C LEU A 97 1.98 -11.85 9.33
N TRP A 98 1.04 -11.64 8.42
CA TRP A 98 0.88 -12.37 7.17
C TRP A 98 0.19 -11.47 6.13
N GLU A 99 0.37 -11.84 4.87
CA GLU A 99 -0.24 -11.22 3.70
C GLU A 99 -0.85 -12.32 2.82
N VAL A 100 -2.02 -12.05 2.24
CA VAL A 100 -2.67 -12.91 1.25
C VAL A 100 -3.02 -12.07 0.02
N ALA A 101 -2.73 -12.59 -1.16
CA ALA A 101 -3.19 -12.08 -2.43
C ALA A 101 -4.07 -13.14 -3.11
N LEU A 102 -5.29 -12.77 -3.50
CA LEU A 102 -6.25 -13.63 -4.18
C LEU A 102 -6.60 -12.98 -5.51
N ALA A 103 -6.61 -13.76 -6.59
CA ALA A 103 -6.99 -13.24 -7.90
C ALA A 103 -7.85 -14.23 -8.67
N ASP A 104 -8.85 -13.67 -9.34
CA ASP A 104 -9.63 -14.34 -10.37
C ASP A 104 -9.15 -13.93 -11.76
N TYR A 105 -9.10 -14.92 -12.64
CA TYR A 105 -8.59 -14.79 -13.99
C TYR A 105 -9.67 -15.10 -15.03
N SER A 106 -9.51 -14.55 -16.22
CA SER A 106 -10.34 -14.90 -17.37
C SER A 106 -9.88 -16.17 -18.08
N THR A 107 -8.65 -16.63 -17.81
CA THR A 107 -8.12 -17.89 -18.30
C THR A 107 -7.60 -18.77 -17.16
N GLY A 108 -7.58 -20.09 -17.37
CA GLY A 108 -7.09 -21.02 -16.35
C GLY A 108 -5.56 -21.06 -16.32
N HIS A 109 -5.01 -21.15 -15.12
CA HIS A 109 -3.56 -21.28 -14.89
C HIS A 109 -3.26 -22.52 -14.07
N THR A 110 -2.15 -23.20 -14.38
CA THR A 110 -1.73 -24.38 -13.60
C THR A 110 -0.59 -24.05 -12.65
N ILE A 111 -0.57 -24.71 -11.48
CA ILE A 111 0.53 -24.56 -10.52
C ILE A 111 1.88 -25.01 -11.09
N ALA A 112 1.87 -25.98 -12.01
CA ALA A 112 3.05 -26.41 -12.74
C ALA A 112 3.65 -25.29 -13.62
N GLU A 113 2.81 -24.51 -14.31
CA GLU A 113 3.27 -23.34 -15.06
C GLU A 113 3.84 -22.28 -14.13
N ILE A 114 3.16 -21.97 -13.03
CA ILE A 114 3.63 -20.99 -12.04
C ILE A 114 4.99 -21.41 -11.46
N ALA A 115 5.15 -22.68 -11.08
CA ALA A 115 6.42 -23.20 -10.58
C ALA A 115 7.55 -23.05 -11.61
N ARG A 116 7.28 -23.35 -12.88
CA ARG A 116 8.25 -23.19 -13.96
C ARG A 116 8.64 -21.73 -14.20
N GLU A 117 7.67 -20.81 -14.21
CA GLU A 117 7.91 -19.40 -14.56
C GLU A 117 8.44 -18.56 -13.39
N ALA A 118 8.04 -18.88 -12.15
CA ALA A 118 8.46 -18.17 -10.94
C ALA A 118 9.69 -18.81 -10.25
N GLY A 119 10.13 -19.99 -10.71
CA GLY A 119 11.27 -20.71 -10.12
C GLY A 119 10.94 -21.31 -8.75
N GLY A 120 9.74 -21.90 -8.64
CA GLY A 120 9.22 -22.46 -7.41
C GLY A 120 9.34 -23.99 -7.32
N THR A 121 9.20 -24.51 -6.11
CA THR A 121 9.15 -25.95 -5.83
C THR A 121 7.71 -26.39 -5.67
N LEU A 122 7.27 -27.36 -6.48
CA LEU A 122 5.93 -27.95 -6.35
C LEU A 122 5.74 -28.60 -4.98
N ASP A 123 4.56 -28.41 -4.41
CA ASP A 123 4.11 -28.97 -3.13
C ASP A 123 2.63 -29.36 -3.25
N GLN A 124 2.15 -30.14 -2.29
CA GLN A 124 0.75 -30.48 -2.15
C GLN A 124 0.30 -30.23 -0.70
N ILE A 125 -0.68 -29.34 -0.54
CA ILE A 125 -1.22 -29.00 0.78
C ILE A 125 -2.68 -29.45 0.85
N GLY A 126 -2.91 -30.58 1.53
CA GLY A 126 -4.20 -31.25 1.49
C GLY A 126 -4.51 -31.78 0.09
N SER A 127 -5.67 -31.41 -0.46
CA SER A 127 -6.07 -31.76 -1.82
C SER A 127 -5.64 -30.72 -2.87
N LEU A 128 -5.06 -29.59 -2.47
CA LEU A 128 -4.71 -28.51 -3.38
C LEU A 128 -3.25 -28.60 -3.82
N GLN A 129 -3.03 -28.31 -5.11
CA GLN A 129 -1.68 -28.10 -5.64
C GLN A 129 -1.16 -26.74 -5.17
N ALA A 130 0.11 -26.73 -4.78
CA ALA A 130 0.78 -25.53 -4.32
C ALA A 130 2.20 -25.44 -4.87
N VAL A 131 2.79 -24.26 -4.79
CA VAL A 131 4.19 -24.01 -5.09
C VAL A 131 4.80 -23.13 -4.02
N ALA A 132 5.92 -23.58 -3.45
CA ALA A 132 6.76 -22.76 -2.59
C ALA A 132 7.67 -21.90 -3.48
N LEU A 133 7.70 -20.60 -3.23
CA LEU A 133 8.41 -19.63 -4.05
C LEU A 133 9.64 -19.08 -3.32
N SER A 134 10.57 -18.53 -4.10
CA SER A 134 11.82 -17.96 -3.58
C SER A 134 11.65 -16.61 -2.88
N ASP A 135 10.48 -15.98 -3.02
CA ASP A 135 10.13 -14.69 -2.42
C ASP A 135 9.46 -14.81 -1.04
N ASP A 136 9.67 -15.95 -0.35
CA ASP A 136 9.04 -16.28 0.94
C ASP A 136 7.49 -16.26 0.87
N SER A 137 6.95 -16.80 -0.22
CA SER A 137 5.51 -17.03 -0.36
C SER A 137 5.15 -18.44 -0.83
N TYR A 138 3.89 -18.83 -0.60
CA TYR A 138 3.27 -20.01 -1.21
C TYR A 138 2.15 -19.57 -2.14
N CYS A 139 2.14 -20.09 -3.37
CA CYS A 139 0.99 -19.98 -4.26
C CYS A 139 0.20 -21.30 -4.26
N VAL A 140 -1.13 -21.20 -4.27
CA VAL A 140 -2.07 -22.30 -4.14
C VAL A 140 -3.16 -22.14 -5.20
N GLN A 141 -3.50 -23.23 -5.88
CA GLN A 141 -4.63 -23.25 -6.80
C GLN A 141 -5.91 -23.53 -6.01
N LEU A 142 -6.70 -22.48 -5.81
CA LEU A 142 -7.96 -22.55 -5.07
C LEU A 142 -9.12 -23.00 -5.98
N ASP A 143 -9.03 -22.70 -7.28
CA ASP A 143 -9.91 -23.18 -8.35
C ASP A 143 -9.17 -23.12 -9.71
N THR A 144 -9.81 -23.57 -10.78
CA THR A 144 -9.30 -23.57 -12.17
C THR A 144 -8.89 -22.18 -12.65
N MET A 145 -9.64 -21.14 -12.25
CA MET A 145 -9.39 -19.73 -12.61
C MET A 145 -9.05 -18.86 -11.40
N ARG A 146 -8.71 -19.46 -10.26
CA ARG A 146 -8.46 -18.75 -9.00
C ARG A 146 -7.18 -19.21 -8.34
N LEU A 147 -6.30 -18.25 -8.11
CA LEU A 147 -5.05 -18.45 -7.38
C LEU A 147 -5.07 -17.66 -6.09
N GLY A 148 -4.45 -18.22 -5.06
CA GLY A 148 -4.14 -17.53 -3.83
C GLY A 148 -2.65 -17.60 -3.54
N VAL A 149 -2.08 -16.52 -3.03
CA VAL A 149 -0.70 -16.44 -2.57
C VAL A 149 -0.69 -15.99 -1.13
N MET A 150 0.11 -16.62 -0.29
CA MET A 150 0.28 -16.23 1.11
C MET A 150 1.75 -16.08 1.46
N ALA A 151 2.10 -15.02 2.18
CA ALA A 151 3.40 -14.81 2.79
C ALA A 151 3.26 -14.59 4.31
N PRO A 152 4.25 -14.98 5.13
CA PRO A 152 5.48 -15.69 4.76
C PRO A 152 5.22 -17.13 4.29
N ALA A 153 6.21 -17.81 3.71
CA ALA A 153 6.10 -19.19 3.20
C ALA A 153 6.10 -20.23 4.33
N ASN A 154 5.32 -19.98 5.39
CA ASN A 154 5.12 -20.94 6.46
C ASN A 154 4.07 -21.97 6.04
N ARG A 155 4.54 -23.15 5.62
CA ARG A 155 3.68 -24.25 5.17
C ARG A 155 2.56 -24.62 6.15
N GLN A 156 2.80 -24.56 7.46
CA GLN A 156 1.77 -24.85 8.47
C GLN A 156 0.68 -23.77 8.50
N THR A 157 1.07 -22.50 8.46
CA THR A 157 0.13 -21.37 8.38
C THR A 157 -0.71 -21.46 7.11
N VAL A 158 -0.08 -21.71 5.95
CA VAL A 158 -0.77 -21.88 4.67
C VAL A 158 -1.74 -23.06 4.71
N SER A 159 -1.33 -24.19 5.31
CA SER A 159 -2.21 -25.36 5.47
C SER A 159 -3.43 -25.08 6.36
N ARG A 160 -3.28 -24.26 7.40
CA ARG A 160 -4.41 -23.81 8.23
C ARG A 160 -5.34 -22.89 7.45
N TRP A 161 -4.79 -21.90 6.75
CA TRP A 161 -5.57 -21.01 5.89
C TRP A 161 -6.40 -21.78 4.88
N ILE A 162 -5.80 -22.70 4.11
CA ILE A 162 -6.52 -23.54 3.13
C ILE A 162 -7.65 -24.32 3.80
N ARG A 163 -7.37 -24.97 4.94
CA ARG A 163 -8.38 -25.72 5.70
C ARG A 163 -9.55 -24.83 6.10
N ASP A 164 -9.25 -23.65 6.62
CA ASP A 164 -10.25 -22.71 7.12
C ASP A 164 -11.13 -22.19 5.98
N VAL A 165 -10.56 -21.89 4.80
CA VAL A 165 -11.29 -21.26 3.69
C VAL A 165 -11.89 -22.24 2.69
N SER A 166 -11.47 -23.50 2.69
CA SER A 166 -12.01 -24.55 1.80
C SER A 166 -13.48 -24.84 2.04
N THR A 167 -13.97 -24.69 3.28
CA THR A 167 -15.37 -24.90 3.65
C THR A 167 -16.18 -23.60 3.76
N GLN A 168 -15.51 -22.44 3.59
CA GLN A 168 -16.15 -21.13 3.71
C GLN A 168 -16.79 -20.70 2.39
N THR A 169 -18.09 -20.42 2.47
CA THR A 169 -18.91 -19.85 1.40
C THR A 169 -19.20 -18.36 1.60
N GLU A 170 -19.02 -17.85 2.82
CA GLU A 170 -19.26 -16.45 3.17
C GLU A 170 -17.99 -15.82 3.76
N PRO A 171 -17.73 -14.52 3.52
CA PRO A 171 -16.58 -13.84 4.11
C PRO A 171 -16.69 -13.76 5.63
N LYS A 172 -15.57 -13.98 6.33
CA LYS A 172 -15.46 -13.84 7.80
C LYS A 172 -14.64 -12.63 8.21
N LEU A 173 -14.79 -11.53 7.48
CA LEU A 173 -14.14 -10.25 7.79
C LEU A 173 -14.82 -9.56 8.98
N SER A 174 -14.14 -8.59 9.59
CA SER A 174 -14.77 -7.72 10.58
C SER A 174 -15.97 -6.98 9.97
N PRO A 175 -16.96 -6.55 10.79
CA PRO A 175 -18.10 -5.79 10.28
C PRO A 175 -17.68 -4.51 9.53
N TYR A 176 -16.53 -3.93 9.90
CA TYR A 176 -15.99 -2.75 9.22
C TYR A 176 -15.49 -3.08 7.81
N LEU A 177 -14.64 -4.09 7.66
CA LEU A 177 -14.12 -4.52 6.35
C LEU A 177 -15.21 -5.14 5.47
N MET A 178 -16.21 -5.79 6.04
CA MET A 178 -17.35 -6.30 5.27
C MET A 178 -18.08 -5.18 4.50
N GLY A 179 -18.20 -3.99 5.12
CA GLY A 179 -18.84 -2.83 4.51
C GLY A 179 -18.15 -2.35 3.22
N THR A 180 -16.87 -2.68 3.03
CA THR A 180 -16.09 -2.25 1.86
C THR A 180 -16.41 -3.06 0.61
N LEU A 181 -16.95 -4.28 0.76
CA LEU A 181 -17.41 -5.09 -0.38
C LEU A 181 -18.51 -4.37 -1.14
N LYS A 182 -19.43 -3.68 -0.44
CA LYS A 182 -20.45 -2.86 -1.08
C LYS A 182 -19.88 -1.63 -1.79
N ALA A 183 -18.85 -1.00 -1.22
CA ALA A 183 -18.19 0.14 -1.86
C ALA A 183 -17.54 -0.23 -3.21
N SER A 184 -17.14 -1.50 -3.38
CA SER A 184 -16.57 -2.01 -4.64
C SER A 184 -17.57 -2.08 -5.80
N GLU A 185 -18.87 -1.96 -5.54
CA GLU A 185 -19.89 -1.89 -6.59
C GLU A 185 -19.72 -0.64 -7.47
N THR A 186 -19.35 0.49 -6.84
CA THR A 186 -19.19 1.79 -7.49
C THR A 186 -17.74 2.25 -7.64
N SER A 187 -16.83 1.70 -6.84
CA SER A 187 -15.41 2.07 -6.83
C SER A 187 -14.55 0.89 -7.28
N GLN A 188 -13.70 1.10 -8.28
CA GLN A 188 -12.86 0.04 -8.84
C GLN A 188 -11.64 -0.29 -7.97
N VAL A 189 -11.23 0.64 -7.10
CA VAL A 189 -10.22 0.37 -6.07
C VAL A 189 -10.76 0.80 -4.72
N VAL A 190 -10.65 -0.09 -3.73
CA VAL A 190 -10.99 0.20 -2.34
C VAL A 190 -9.85 -0.28 -1.45
N VAL A 191 -9.28 0.61 -0.66
CA VAL A 191 -8.24 0.31 0.34
C VAL A 191 -8.84 0.60 1.71
N ALA A 192 -8.82 -0.35 2.63
CA ALA A 192 -9.40 -0.16 3.95
C ALA A 192 -8.55 -0.76 5.06
N PHE A 193 -8.56 -0.08 6.20
CA PHE A 193 -7.92 -0.48 7.44
C PHE A 193 -8.96 -0.43 8.55
N ASP A 194 -9.16 -1.57 9.20
CA ASP A 194 -9.83 -1.67 10.48
C ASP A 194 -8.87 -1.23 11.58
N LEU A 195 -9.20 -0.15 12.28
CA LEU A 195 -8.33 0.50 13.28
C LEU A 195 -8.97 0.50 14.67
N GLU A 196 -10.07 -0.24 14.85
CA GLU A 196 -10.71 -0.38 16.14
C GLU A 196 -9.68 -0.90 17.18
N ASP A 197 -9.57 -0.19 18.30
CA ASP A 197 -8.62 -0.44 19.39
C ASP A 197 -7.13 -0.45 18.99
N ALA A 198 -6.76 0.11 17.81
CA ALA A 198 -5.39 0.05 17.31
C ALA A 198 -4.40 0.93 18.08
N VAL A 199 -4.84 2.08 18.61
CA VAL A 199 -3.96 3.04 19.30
C VAL A 199 -4.62 3.61 20.56
N PRO A 200 -4.01 3.46 21.74
CA PRO A 200 -4.58 3.97 22.98
C PRO A 200 -4.53 5.50 23.06
N ALA A 201 -5.52 6.10 23.72
CA ALA A 201 -5.67 7.55 23.88
C ALA A 201 -4.42 8.24 24.47
N SER A 202 -3.69 7.59 25.37
CA SER A 202 -2.46 8.14 25.97
C SER A 202 -1.36 8.38 24.93
N ILE A 203 -1.19 7.46 23.97
CA ILE A 203 -0.24 7.61 22.87
C ILE A 203 -0.72 8.71 21.90
N LEU A 204 -2.01 8.76 21.61
CA LEU A 204 -2.59 9.78 20.74
C LEU A 204 -2.46 11.18 21.33
N LYS A 205 -2.67 11.34 22.65
CA LYS A 205 -2.44 12.61 23.35
C LYS A 205 -1.01 13.09 23.19
N MET A 206 -0.02 12.21 23.37
CA MET A 206 1.38 12.55 23.15
C MET A 206 1.67 12.95 21.70
N LYS A 207 1.09 12.25 20.73
CA LYS A 207 1.23 12.59 19.30
C LYS A 207 0.59 13.94 18.96
N LEU A 208 -0.61 14.22 19.49
CA LEU A 208 -1.31 15.49 19.28
C LEU A 208 -0.57 16.68 19.88
N ALA A 209 0.03 16.52 21.06
CA ALA A 209 0.85 17.56 21.68
C ALA A 209 2.09 17.94 20.84
N GLY A 210 2.62 17.00 20.05
CA GLY A 210 3.70 17.23 19.10
C GLY A 210 3.25 17.66 17.70
N SER A 211 1.94 17.79 17.47
CA SER A 211 1.39 18.01 16.14
C SER A 211 1.57 19.45 15.67
N SER A 212 2.04 19.63 14.44
CA SER A 212 2.15 20.95 13.82
C SER A 212 0.77 21.51 13.45
N ALA A 213 -0.16 20.63 13.06
CA ALA A 213 -1.54 20.95 12.75
C ALA A 213 -2.29 21.61 13.92
N LEU A 214 -1.93 21.26 15.16
CA LEU A 214 -2.56 21.77 16.38
C LEU A 214 -1.71 22.77 17.16
N SER A 215 -0.49 23.06 16.72
CA SER A 215 0.41 23.98 17.40
C SER A 215 -0.21 25.39 17.52
N GLY A 216 -0.31 25.89 18.75
CA GLY A 216 -0.90 27.20 19.06
C GLY A 216 -2.42 27.26 18.91
N LYS A 217 -3.11 26.13 18.75
CA LYS A 217 -4.58 26.05 18.72
C LYS A 217 -5.12 25.76 20.11
N ASN A 218 -6.25 26.39 20.45
CA ASN A 218 -6.95 26.11 21.70
C ASN A 218 -7.88 24.89 21.52
N VAL A 219 -7.33 23.70 21.73
CA VAL A 219 -8.04 22.43 21.59
C VAL A 219 -7.84 21.62 22.86
N ASP A 220 -8.92 21.03 23.37
CA ASP A 220 -8.84 20.07 24.47
C ASP A 220 -8.15 18.79 23.97
N MET A 221 -6.89 18.63 24.36
CA MET A 221 -6.05 17.50 23.93
C MET A 221 -6.54 16.16 24.49
N ASP A 222 -7.18 16.15 25.66
CA ASP A 222 -7.72 14.92 26.25
C ASP A 222 -8.94 14.45 25.47
N ALA A 223 -9.89 15.35 25.21
CA ALA A 223 -11.06 15.05 24.40
C ALA A 223 -10.69 14.71 22.95
N ALA A 224 -9.74 15.45 22.34
CA ALA A 224 -9.25 15.15 20.99
C ALA A 224 -8.56 13.78 20.91
N ALA A 225 -7.79 13.40 21.92
CA ALA A 225 -7.16 12.09 22.00
C ALA A 225 -8.17 10.96 22.19
N GLN A 226 -9.21 11.17 22.99
CA GLN A 226 -10.31 10.20 23.14
C GLN A 226 -11.10 10.03 21.83
N ALA A 227 -11.42 11.13 21.15
CA ALA A 227 -12.04 11.08 19.84
C ALA A 227 -11.21 10.27 18.83
N LEU A 228 -9.89 10.53 18.74
CA LEU A 228 -9.01 9.72 17.89
C LEU A 228 -8.87 8.27 18.35
N ALA A 229 -8.91 8.00 19.65
CA ALA A 229 -8.85 6.63 20.17
C ALA A 229 -10.11 5.83 19.81
N SER A 230 -11.21 6.51 19.51
CA SER A 230 -12.45 5.90 19.01
C SER A 230 -12.42 5.63 17.51
N LEU A 231 -11.27 5.79 16.82
CA LEU A 231 -11.14 5.43 15.41
C LEU A 231 -11.62 3.99 15.19
N ARG A 232 -12.59 3.84 14.29
CA ARG A 232 -13.07 2.54 13.82
C ARG A 232 -12.27 2.08 12.61
N GLY A 233 -11.93 2.99 11.72
CA GLY A 233 -11.10 2.68 10.58
C GLY A 233 -11.02 3.78 9.53
N VAL A 234 -10.28 3.49 8.47
CA VAL A 234 -10.10 4.39 7.31
C VAL A 234 -10.38 3.61 6.04
N VAL A 235 -11.09 4.23 5.09
CA VAL A 235 -11.31 3.70 3.73
C VAL A 235 -10.90 4.75 2.70
N LEU A 236 -10.13 4.35 1.71
CA LEU A 236 -9.87 5.10 0.49
C LEU A 236 -10.52 4.37 -0.68
N GLU A 237 -11.37 5.08 -1.42
CA GLU A 237 -12.02 4.60 -2.62
C GLU A 237 -11.52 5.40 -3.83
N MET A 238 -11.37 4.72 -4.97
CA MET A 238 -11.10 5.34 -6.25
C MET A 238 -12.07 4.79 -7.30
N ALA A 239 -12.83 5.72 -7.88
CA ALA A 239 -13.68 5.47 -9.03
C ALA A 239 -12.94 5.92 -10.31
N VAL A 240 -13.02 5.09 -11.35
CA VAL A 240 -12.45 5.32 -12.68
C VAL A 240 -13.59 5.25 -13.68
N THR A 241 -14.06 6.41 -14.12
CA THR A 241 -15.17 6.57 -15.08
C THR A 241 -14.64 7.23 -16.36
N ASP A 242 -15.21 8.36 -16.76
CA ASP A 242 -14.67 9.32 -17.72
C ASP A 242 -13.49 10.13 -17.17
N GLU A 243 -13.47 10.35 -15.85
CA GLU A 243 -12.35 10.87 -15.07
C GLU A 243 -12.05 9.92 -13.89
N SER A 244 -11.08 10.27 -13.05
CA SER A 244 -10.79 9.52 -11.83
C SER A 244 -11.06 10.35 -10.60
N PHE A 245 -11.83 9.80 -9.67
CA PHE A 245 -12.23 10.46 -8.43
C PHE A 245 -11.82 9.63 -7.23
N GLY A 246 -11.30 10.31 -6.21
CA GLY A 246 -10.88 9.70 -4.96
C GLY A 246 -11.76 10.16 -3.80
N ARG A 247 -11.99 9.26 -2.84
CA ARG A 247 -12.69 9.55 -1.60
C ARG A 247 -12.04 8.82 -0.43
N LEU A 248 -11.53 9.57 0.54
CA LEU A 248 -11.02 9.05 1.80
C LEU A 248 -12.03 9.33 2.92
N MET A 249 -12.39 8.31 3.68
CA MET A 249 -13.30 8.40 4.82
C MET A 249 -12.60 7.89 6.09
N VAL A 250 -12.73 8.65 7.16
CA VAL A 250 -12.28 8.30 8.51
C VAL A 250 -13.51 8.13 9.38
N HIS A 251 -13.67 6.95 9.97
CA HIS A 251 -14.83 6.60 10.78
C HIS A 251 -14.46 6.49 12.26
N PHE A 252 -15.37 6.95 13.12
CA PHE A 252 -15.22 6.95 14.57
C PHE A 252 -16.40 6.22 15.22
N ASN A 253 -16.14 5.60 16.37
CA ASN A 253 -17.15 4.99 17.23
C ASN A 253 -17.78 6.02 18.18
N GLN A 254 -17.17 7.19 18.35
CA GLN A 254 -17.67 8.28 19.19
C GLN A 254 -17.72 9.60 18.41
N ASP A 255 -18.28 10.64 19.05
CA ASP A 255 -18.30 11.99 18.50
C ASP A 255 -16.88 12.57 18.41
N ALA A 256 -16.47 12.86 17.17
CA ALA A 256 -15.18 13.43 16.81
C ALA A 256 -15.28 14.91 16.40
N THR A 257 -16.43 15.57 16.56
CA THR A 257 -16.67 16.96 16.10
C THR A 257 -15.63 17.95 16.61
N ILE A 258 -15.03 17.70 17.79
CA ILE A 258 -13.91 18.50 18.32
C ILE A 258 -12.72 18.60 17.36
N LEU A 259 -12.49 17.59 16.52
CA LEU A 259 -11.42 17.53 15.53
C LEU A 259 -11.82 18.18 14.19
N ALA A 260 -13.11 18.43 13.94
CA ALA A 260 -13.61 18.86 12.64
C ALA A 260 -12.91 20.11 12.08
N PRO A 261 -12.62 21.18 12.86
CA PRO A 261 -11.92 22.36 12.36
C PRO A 261 -10.48 22.08 11.88
N TYR A 262 -9.89 20.95 12.31
CA TYR A 262 -8.50 20.57 12.07
C TYR A 262 -8.37 19.25 11.31
N ALA A 263 -9.48 18.66 10.86
CA ALA A 263 -9.51 17.31 10.32
C ALA A 263 -8.55 17.12 9.14
N LYS A 264 -8.58 18.05 8.16
CA LYS A 264 -7.71 17.98 6.97
C LYS A 264 -6.23 18.17 7.32
N PRO A 265 -5.81 19.20 8.08
CA PRO A 265 -4.42 19.31 8.54
C PRO A 265 -3.91 18.09 9.31
N ILE A 266 -4.70 17.56 10.26
CA ILE A 266 -4.33 16.37 11.05
C ILE A 266 -4.17 15.14 10.13
N LEU A 267 -5.10 14.93 9.20
CA LEU A 267 -5.02 13.82 8.24
C LEU A 267 -3.76 13.91 7.38
N ILE A 268 -3.48 15.08 6.79
CA ILE A 268 -2.30 15.29 5.94
C ILE A 268 -1.02 15.04 6.75
N GLU A 269 -0.95 15.56 7.98
CA GLU A 269 0.19 15.33 8.85
C GLU A 269 0.35 13.84 9.19
N ALA A 270 -0.74 13.14 9.51
CA ALA A 270 -0.72 11.72 9.81
C ALA A 270 -0.26 10.88 8.60
N LEU A 271 -0.87 11.07 7.43
CA LEU A 271 -0.48 10.37 6.20
C LEU A 271 0.95 10.68 5.80
N THR A 272 1.39 11.93 5.98
CA THR A 272 2.79 12.32 5.75
C THR A 272 3.74 11.56 6.68
N ASN A 273 3.44 11.52 7.98
CA ASN A 273 4.27 10.83 8.96
C ASN A 273 4.30 9.31 8.73
N LEU A 274 3.20 8.75 8.23
CA LEU A 274 3.10 7.35 7.83
C LEU A 274 3.65 7.09 6.42
N GLY A 275 4.10 8.10 5.69
CA GLY A 275 4.52 7.98 4.29
C GLY A 275 3.43 7.46 3.34
N LEU A 276 2.16 7.67 3.67
CA LEU A 276 0.99 7.31 2.88
C LEU A 276 0.37 8.52 2.17
N MET A 277 1.07 9.66 2.14
CA MET A 277 0.56 10.88 1.51
C MET A 277 0.25 10.66 0.02
N ILE A 278 -0.91 11.15 -0.39
CA ILE A 278 -1.33 11.31 -1.78
C ILE A 278 -1.55 12.82 -1.97
N ASP A 279 -0.75 13.46 -2.80
CA ASP A 279 -0.70 14.92 -2.91
C ASP A 279 -2.06 15.54 -3.31
N ASP A 280 -2.90 14.80 -4.05
CA ASP A 280 -4.26 15.24 -4.43
C ASP A 280 -5.12 15.61 -3.21
N ILE A 281 -4.92 14.94 -2.06
CA ILE A 281 -5.67 15.17 -0.81
C ILE A 281 -5.52 16.63 -0.34
N GLU A 282 -4.42 17.30 -0.64
CA GLU A 282 -4.23 18.72 -0.30
C GLU A 282 -5.28 19.62 -0.96
N THR A 283 -5.80 19.22 -2.13
CA THR A 283 -6.81 19.98 -2.88
C THR A 283 -8.24 19.50 -2.65
N TRP A 284 -8.42 18.34 -2.02
CA TRP A 284 -9.75 17.74 -1.83
C TRP A 284 -10.65 18.53 -0.89
N THR A 285 -11.95 18.47 -1.15
CA THR A 285 -12.98 19.03 -0.27
C THR A 285 -13.14 18.15 0.95
N ALA A 286 -13.28 18.75 2.13
CA ALA A 286 -13.55 18.05 3.37
C ALA A 286 -15.00 18.30 3.82
N SER A 287 -15.66 17.24 4.27
CA SER A 287 -16.94 17.29 4.97
C SER A 287 -16.84 16.49 6.27
N THR A 288 -17.45 17.01 7.33
CA THR A 288 -17.34 16.44 8.68
C THR A 288 -18.71 16.23 9.27
N GLU A 289 -18.99 15.00 9.69
CA GLU A 289 -20.13 14.59 10.51
C GLU A 289 -19.59 14.16 11.89
N ALA A 290 -20.47 13.96 12.87
CA ALA A 290 -20.07 13.64 14.24
C ALA A 290 -19.14 12.42 14.32
N ASN A 291 -19.42 11.36 13.55
CA ASN A 291 -18.68 10.09 13.59
C ASN A 291 -17.97 9.74 12.27
N ARG A 292 -17.90 10.69 11.33
CA ARG A 292 -17.31 10.44 10.00
C ARG A 292 -16.76 11.71 9.39
N PHE A 293 -15.49 11.68 9.00
CA PHE A 293 -14.87 12.72 8.17
C PHE A 293 -14.61 12.19 6.78
N SER A 294 -15.02 12.94 5.76
CA SER A 294 -14.87 12.57 4.36
C SER A 294 -14.05 13.61 3.63
N PHE A 295 -13.13 13.15 2.78
CA PHE A 295 -12.26 13.98 1.94
C PHE A 295 -12.38 13.45 0.51
N HIS A 296 -12.71 14.29 -0.45
CA HIS A 296 -12.93 13.82 -1.82
C HIS A 296 -12.56 14.87 -2.87
N GLY A 297 -12.22 14.38 -4.06
CA GLY A 297 -11.88 15.23 -5.19
C GLY A 297 -11.36 14.44 -6.38
N PRO A 298 -10.97 15.14 -7.45
CA PRO A 298 -10.34 14.50 -8.60
C PRO A 298 -9.00 13.86 -8.20
N MET A 299 -8.60 12.83 -8.93
CA MET A 299 -7.31 12.15 -8.78
C MET A 299 -6.42 12.35 -10.00
N SER A 300 -5.25 12.94 -9.77
CA SER A 300 -4.18 13.03 -10.75
C SER A 300 -3.63 11.64 -11.13
N ARG A 301 -2.90 11.59 -12.25
CA ARG A 301 -2.19 10.37 -12.69
C ARG A 301 -1.21 9.87 -11.63
N GLU A 302 -0.50 10.77 -10.96
CA GLU A 302 0.46 10.40 -9.91
C GLU A 302 -0.26 9.90 -8.66
N GLY A 303 -1.38 10.50 -8.27
CA GLY A 303 -2.22 9.98 -7.20
C GLY A 303 -2.70 8.56 -7.45
N ARG A 304 -3.17 8.26 -8.68
CA ARG A 304 -3.59 6.89 -9.05
C ARG A 304 -2.47 5.88 -8.91
N LYS A 305 -1.28 6.21 -9.44
CA LYS A 305 -0.09 5.36 -9.27
C LYS A 305 0.23 5.17 -7.79
N ARG A 306 0.14 6.22 -6.98
CA ARG A 306 0.42 6.17 -5.54
C ARG A 306 -0.53 5.21 -4.83
N VAL A 307 -1.83 5.25 -5.12
CA VAL A 307 -2.80 4.28 -4.58
C VAL A 307 -2.43 2.86 -4.98
N LEU A 308 -2.09 2.64 -6.24
CA LEU A 308 -1.65 1.33 -6.72
C LEU A 308 -0.29 0.88 -6.14
N THR A 309 0.50 1.78 -5.54
CA THR A 309 1.74 1.38 -4.84
C THR A 309 1.50 0.92 -3.40
N LEU A 310 0.31 1.21 -2.82
CA LEU A 310 -0.09 0.66 -1.52
C LEU A 310 -0.36 -0.86 -1.59
N ILE A 311 -0.48 -1.38 -2.81
CA ILE A 311 -0.66 -2.78 -3.20
C ILE A 311 0.74 -3.45 -3.27
N ASP A 312 1.44 -3.56 -2.14
CA ASP A 312 2.76 -4.23 -2.04
C ASP A 312 2.63 -5.59 -1.31
N HIS A 313 1.90 -6.52 -1.92
CA HIS A 313 1.67 -7.89 -1.45
C HIS A 313 2.48 -8.90 -2.30
N PRO A 314 2.67 -10.16 -1.85
CA PRO A 314 3.34 -11.21 -2.64
C PRO A 314 2.53 -11.56 -3.90
N THR A 315 2.73 -10.81 -4.98
CA THR A 315 2.01 -11.00 -6.27
C THR A 315 2.88 -11.68 -7.33
N ALA A 316 4.14 -12.01 -7.03
CA ALA A 316 5.08 -12.61 -7.99
C ALA A 316 4.52 -13.87 -8.68
N ALA A 317 3.84 -14.74 -7.93
CA ALA A 317 3.18 -15.92 -8.46
C ALA A 317 2.00 -15.58 -9.39
N LEU A 318 1.20 -14.59 -9.00
CA LEU A 318 0.03 -14.13 -9.74
C LEU A 318 0.42 -13.51 -11.09
N ILE A 319 1.63 -12.96 -11.17
CA ILE A 319 2.25 -12.42 -12.39
C ILE A 319 2.76 -13.54 -13.30
N ALA A 320 3.43 -14.53 -12.72
CA ALA A 320 4.02 -15.64 -13.45
C ALA A 320 2.99 -16.50 -14.20
N ALA A 321 1.75 -16.52 -13.71
CA ALA A 321 0.63 -17.25 -14.28
C ALA A 321 0.36 -16.96 -15.78
N ASN A 322 0.64 -15.74 -16.26
CA ASN A 322 0.37 -15.31 -17.65
C ASN A 322 1.64 -15.18 -18.53
N LYS A 323 2.82 -15.62 -18.06
CA LYS A 323 4.01 -15.72 -18.94
C LYS A 323 3.91 -16.89 -19.94
N SER A 324 2.87 -17.72 -19.83
CA SER A 324 2.59 -18.89 -20.65
C SER A 324 1.92 -18.56 -21.99
N ARG A 325 2.76 -18.26 -22.99
CA ARG A 325 2.63 -18.80 -24.37
C ARG A 325 3.80 -18.45 -25.29
N SER A 326 4.53 -17.36 -25.02
CA SER A 326 5.51 -16.81 -25.97
C SER A 326 6.98 -17.04 -25.57
N GLN A 327 7.32 -17.10 -24.26
CA GLN A 327 8.72 -17.21 -23.81
C GLN A 327 9.22 -18.65 -23.63
N SER A 328 8.33 -19.62 -23.35
CA SER A 328 8.71 -21.02 -23.11
C SER A 328 9.25 -21.75 -24.36
N GLN A 329 9.05 -21.20 -25.56
CA GLN A 329 9.57 -21.72 -26.82
C GLN A 329 10.92 -21.09 -27.23
N LEU A 330 11.37 -20.04 -26.52
CA LEU A 330 12.63 -19.37 -26.85
C LEU A 330 13.83 -20.19 -26.39
N PRO A 331 14.97 -20.14 -27.11
CA PRO A 331 16.24 -20.68 -26.64
C PRO A 331 16.60 -20.14 -25.25
N GLU A 332 17.27 -20.95 -24.43
CA GLU A 332 17.62 -20.59 -23.04
C GLU A 332 18.36 -19.25 -22.96
N ALA A 333 19.34 -19.02 -23.83
CA ALA A 333 20.08 -17.76 -23.89
C ALA A 333 19.17 -16.54 -24.12
N SER A 334 18.15 -16.67 -24.98
CA SER A 334 17.17 -15.61 -25.25
C SER A 334 16.22 -15.40 -24.07
N ARG A 335 15.83 -16.46 -23.36
CA ARG A 335 15.04 -16.34 -22.12
C ARG A 335 15.82 -15.61 -21.03
N VAL A 336 17.10 -15.94 -20.88
CA VAL A 336 17.96 -15.28 -19.89
C VAL A 336 18.13 -13.80 -20.23
N ALA A 337 18.42 -13.47 -21.49
CA ALA A 337 18.57 -12.09 -21.94
C ALA A 337 17.31 -11.25 -21.67
N LEU A 338 16.13 -11.76 -22.04
CA LEU A 338 14.85 -11.07 -21.83
C LEU A 338 14.48 -10.93 -20.35
N SER A 339 14.63 -12.00 -19.56
CA SER A 339 14.32 -11.98 -18.12
C SER A 339 15.25 -11.00 -17.39
N THR A 340 16.53 -10.96 -17.79
CA THR A 340 17.52 -9.99 -17.27
C THR A 340 17.13 -8.56 -17.62
N GLN A 341 16.68 -8.30 -18.86
CA GLN A 341 16.23 -6.97 -19.28
C GLN A 341 14.97 -6.53 -18.53
N GLN A 342 14.01 -7.42 -18.33
CA GLN A 342 12.81 -7.16 -17.53
C GLN A 342 13.18 -6.83 -16.08
N TYR A 343 14.07 -7.61 -15.47
CA TYR A 343 14.54 -7.40 -14.11
C TYR A 343 15.25 -6.04 -13.97
N PHE A 344 16.11 -5.67 -14.93
CA PHE A 344 16.76 -4.37 -14.96
C PHE A 344 15.75 -3.21 -15.04
N LYS A 345 14.78 -3.29 -15.95
CA LYS A 345 13.71 -2.29 -16.13
C LYS A 345 12.86 -2.13 -14.87
N ALA A 346 12.55 -3.24 -14.18
CA ALA A 346 11.82 -3.19 -12.92
C ALA A 346 12.63 -2.48 -11.82
N ILE A 347 13.92 -2.80 -11.67
CA ILE A 347 14.78 -2.12 -10.69
C ILE A 347 14.90 -0.63 -11.00
N THR A 348 15.15 -0.26 -12.25
CA THR A 348 15.31 1.17 -12.62
C THR A 348 14.03 1.94 -12.41
N ALA A 349 12.87 1.38 -12.75
CA ALA A 349 11.56 1.98 -12.45
C ALA A 349 11.35 2.17 -10.94
N ILE A 350 11.61 1.13 -10.12
CA ILE A 350 11.51 1.22 -8.65
C ILE A 350 12.47 2.28 -8.10
N ARG A 351 13.70 2.36 -8.61
CA ARG A 351 14.71 3.34 -8.19
C ARG A 351 14.33 4.77 -8.59
N ASP A 352 13.76 4.97 -9.77
CA ASP A 352 13.35 6.29 -10.24
C ASP A 352 12.14 6.81 -9.46
N ASP A 353 11.20 5.92 -9.13
CA ASP A 353 10.15 6.16 -8.15
C ASP A 353 10.75 6.51 -6.79
N ALA A 354 11.76 5.74 -6.36
CA ALA A 354 12.45 5.94 -5.10
C ALA A 354 13.05 7.34 -4.97
N ARG A 355 13.71 7.79 -6.03
CA ARG A 355 14.32 9.13 -6.09
C ARG A 355 13.29 10.23 -6.01
N ARG A 356 12.23 10.13 -6.82
CA ARG A 356 11.18 11.16 -6.90
C ARG A 356 10.53 11.35 -5.54
N GLU A 357 10.14 10.25 -4.92
CA GLU A 357 9.50 10.23 -3.61
C GLU A 357 10.49 10.67 -2.53
N SER A 358 11.72 10.14 -2.49
CA SER A 358 12.75 10.66 -1.57
C SER A 358 12.93 12.18 -1.68
N SER A 359 12.82 12.76 -2.88
CA SER A 359 12.95 14.21 -3.09
C SER A 359 11.73 15.01 -2.62
N SER A 360 10.53 14.42 -2.65
CA SER A 360 9.28 15.03 -2.15
C SER A 360 9.01 14.71 -0.67
N SER A 361 9.83 13.89 -0.02
CA SER A 361 9.66 13.51 1.39
C SER A 361 9.62 14.73 2.32
N LYS A 362 8.57 14.82 3.13
CA LYS A 362 8.38 15.92 4.09
C LYS A 362 9.15 15.66 5.39
N THR A 363 9.40 14.39 5.72
CA THR A 363 10.16 13.97 6.91
C THR A 363 11.23 12.92 6.60
N LEU A 364 12.28 12.84 7.45
CA LEU A 364 13.32 11.82 7.33
C LEU A 364 12.80 10.40 7.57
N GLY A 365 11.84 10.25 8.50
CA GLY A 365 11.20 8.97 8.79
C GLY A 365 10.38 8.45 7.60
N GLN A 366 9.62 9.34 6.95
CA GLN A 366 8.90 9.05 5.71
C GLN A 366 9.85 8.56 4.62
N ASN A 367 10.96 9.27 4.40
CA ASN A 367 11.94 8.87 3.41
C ASN A 367 12.57 7.51 3.72
N ALA A 368 12.99 7.28 4.97
CA ALA A 368 13.55 6.00 5.39
C ALA A 368 12.60 4.83 5.17
N MET A 369 11.32 5.02 5.51
CA MET A 369 10.31 3.98 5.33
C MET A 369 10.06 3.69 3.85
N TRP A 370 10.08 4.71 2.99
CA TRP A 370 9.96 4.49 1.55
C TRP A 370 11.14 3.70 0.97
N LEU A 371 12.36 4.01 1.40
CA LEU A 371 13.56 3.26 1.01
C LEU A 371 13.46 1.79 1.45
N ASP A 372 12.95 1.50 2.65
CA ASP A 372 12.67 0.13 3.08
C ASP A 372 11.63 -0.56 2.19
N ASN A 373 10.55 0.13 1.82
CA ASN A 373 9.50 -0.42 0.97
C ASN A 373 10.02 -0.75 -0.43
N TRP A 374 10.78 0.14 -1.06
CA TRP A 374 11.36 -0.13 -2.38
C TRP A 374 12.42 -1.23 -2.35
N ALA A 375 13.22 -1.32 -1.28
CA ALA A 375 14.14 -2.43 -1.09
C ALA A 375 13.39 -3.77 -1.04
N ARG A 376 12.29 -3.84 -0.28
CA ARG A 376 11.42 -5.03 -0.23
C ARG A 376 10.82 -5.37 -1.60
N ARG A 377 10.37 -4.36 -2.36
CA ARG A 377 9.83 -4.57 -3.72
C ARG A 377 10.85 -5.19 -4.67
N ILE A 378 12.11 -4.76 -4.61
CA ILE A 378 13.19 -5.35 -5.43
C ILE A 378 13.50 -6.78 -5.00
N ASP A 379 13.54 -7.06 -3.69
CA ASP A 379 13.81 -8.42 -3.18
C ASP A 379 12.72 -9.43 -3.58
N ARG A 380 11.50 -8.95 -3.87
CA ARG A 380 10.37 -9.75 -4.34
C ARG A 380 10.34 -9.94 -5.86
N LEU A 381 11.26 -9.34 -6.62
CA LEU A 381 11.28 -9.51 -8.07
C LEU A 381 11.67 -10.95 -8.46
N PRO A 382 11.06 -11.52 -9.52
CA PRO A 382 11.42 -12.84 -10.01
C PRO A 382 12.91 -12.93 -10.37
N VAL A 383 13.62 -13.91 -9.79
CA VAL A 383 15.06 -14.10 -10.00
C VAL A 383 15.40 -15.19 -11.02
N LEU A 384 14.40 -15.95 -11.47
CA LEU A 384 14.60 -17.05 -12.41
C LEU A 384 15.07 -16.54 -13.78
N ASN A 385 16.08 -17.23 -14.35
CA ASN A 385 16.69 -16.87 -15.63
C ASN A 385 17.27 -15.45 -15.68
N VAL A 386 17.57 -14.83 -14.53
CA VAL A 386 18.23 -13.52 -14.50
C VAL A 386 19.74 -13.72 -14.41
N ASP A 387 20.51 -12.95 -15.20
CA ASP A 387 21.97 -12.97 -15.17
C ASP A 387 22.50 -12.76 -13.73
N PRO A 388 23.47 -13.57 -13.26
CA PRO A 388 24.02 -13.44 -11.91
C PRO A 388 24.58 -12.06 -11.57
N GLU A 389 25.17 -11.34 -12.54
CA GLU A 389 25.68 -9.97 -12.35
C GLU A 389 24.52 -8.98 -12.18
N MET A 390 23.41 -9.17 -12.91
CA MET A 390 22.19 -8.38 -12.73
C MET A 390 21.53 -8.65 -11.37
N LEU A 391 21.54 -9.89 -10.90
CA LEU A 391 21.10 -10.22 -9.53
C LEU A 391 22.00 -9.58 -8.47
N ALA A 392 23.31 -9.51 -8.71
CA ALA A 392 24.24 -8.82 -7.82
C ALA A 392 23.95 -7.31 -7.78
N TYR A 393 23.65 -6.69 -8.92
CA TYR A 393 23.20 -5.30 -8.99
C TYR A 393 21.87 -5.06 -8.24
N GLY A 394 20.91 -5.98 -8.35
CA GLY A 394 19.67 -5.94 -7.55
C GLY A 394 19.95 -5.91 -6.06
N ARG A 395 20.77 -6.86 -5.56
CA ARG A 395 21.20 -6.91 -4.14
C ARG A 395 21.95 -5.65 -3.70
N TYR A 396 22.83 -5.13 -4.55
CA TYR A 396 23.54 -3.88 -4.27
C TYR A 396 22.57 -2.72 -4.09
N THR A 397 21.60 -2.59 -5.00
CA THR A 397 20.57 -1.54 -4.94
C THR A 397 19.74 -1.63 -3.66
N THR A 398 19.28 -2.83 -3.27
CA THR A 398 18.48 -3.00 -2.04
C THR A 398 19.30 -2.75 -0.78
N GLN A 399 20.58 -3.15 -0.75
CA GLN A 399 21.48 -2.85 0.36
C GLN A 399 21.69 -1.34 0.51
N ARG A 400 21.94 -0.61 -0.58
CA ARG A 400 22.07 0.85 -0.55
C ARG A 400 20.81 1.56 -0.06
N MET A 401 19.62 1.11 -0.46
CA MET A 401 18.35 1.64 0.05
C MET A 401 18.19 1.40 1.56
N ARG A 402 18.56 0.21 2.06
CA ARG A 402 18.53 -0.11 3.51
C ARG A 402 19.54 0.69 4.32
N ASP A 403 20.74 0.89 3.79
CA ASP A 403 21.77 1.72 4.40
C ASP A 403 21.28 3.17 4.53
N ALA A 404 20.64 3.70 3.47
CA ALA A 404 20.01 5.02 3.48
C ALA A 404 18.91 5.13 4.55
N SER A 405 18.01 4.16 4.58
CA SER A 405 16.93 4.09 5.56
C SER A 405 17.47 4.11 7.00
N THR A 406 18.50 3.30 7.27
CA THR A 406 19.15 3.24 8.59
C THR A 406 19.79 4.57 8.96
N ALA A 407 20.51 5.20 8.03
CA ALA A 407 21.13 6.50 8.25
C ALA A 407 20.09 7.59 8.52
N LEU A 408 19.01 7.65 7.74
CA LEU A 408 17.93 8.61 7.92
C LEU A 408 17.19 8.43 9.26
N LYS A 409 16.95 7.18 9.68
CA LYS A 409 16.40 6.86 11.02
C LYS A 409 17.34 7.32 12.12
N GLY A 410 18.65 7.06 11.99
CA GLY A 410 19.66 7.52 12.94
C GLY A 410 19.69 9.05 13.09
N ILE A 411 19.64 9.79 11.98
CA ILE A 411 19.52 11.26 11.99
C ILE A 411 18.22 11.69 12.69
N GLY A 412 17.10 10.99 12.43
CA GLY A 412 15.82 11.24 13.09
C GLY A 412 15.85 11.04 14.61
N ILE A 413 16.50 9.97 15.10
CA ILE A 413 16.66 9.70 16.54
C ILE A 413 17.51 10.78 17.19
N ASN A 414 18.63 11.15 16.57
CA ASN A 414 19.50 12.22 17.06
C ASN A 414 18.75 13.57 17.07
N SER A 415 17.87 13.83 16.10
CA SER A 415 16.96 14.97 16.09
C SER A 415 16.10 15.06 17.34
N ALA A 416 15.44 13.95 17.67
CA ALA A 416 14.57 13.89 18.83
C ALA A 416 15.36 14.11 20.13
N ALA A 417 16.53 13.47 20.26
CA ALA A 417 17.40 13.62 21.42
C ALA A 417 17.88 15.08 21.61
N MET A 418 18.36 15.73 20.55
CA MET A 418 18.79 17.13 20.59
C MET A 418 17.63 18.08 20.94
N LYS A 419 16.45 17.88 20.34
CA LYS A 419 15.26 18.70 20.65
C LYS A 419 14.77 18.53 22.10
N ALA A 420 14.98 17.35 22.69
CA ALA A 420 14.70 17.08 24.10
C ALA A 420 15.74 17.73 25.02
N GLN A 421 17.01 17.77 24.63
CA GLN A 421 18.06 18.48 25.37
C GLN A 421 17.82 20.00 25.44
N VAL A 422 17.35 20.60 24.34
CA VAL A 422 16.92 22.02 24.33
C VAL A 422 15.80 22.28 25.38
N TYR A 423 14.98 21.28 25.71
CA TYR A 423 13.97 21.43 26.78
C TYR A 423 14.58 21.30 28.20
N GLN A 424 15.57 20.42 28.37
CA GLN A 424 16.28 20.18 29.64
C GLN A 424 17.17 21.37 30.05
N GLU A 425 17.86 22.00 29.10
CA GLU A 425 18.75 23.15 29.37
C GLU A 425 17.98 24.35 29.95
N TYR A 426 16.73 24.55 29.53
CA TYR A 426 15.87 25.65 30.02
C TYR A 426 15.05 25.29 31.27
N THR A 427 14.77 24.02 31.53
CA THR A 427 14.12 23.58 32.79
C THR A 427 15.11 23.46 33.95
N THR A 428 16.38 23.13 33.68
CA THR A 428 17.43 22.99 34.70
C THR A 428 18.08 24.33 35.07
N SER A 429 18.05 25.33 34.18
CA SER A 429 18.51 26.71 34.45
C SER A 429 17.52 27.55 35.25
N GLY A 430 16.39 26.97 35.70
CA GLY A 430 15.41 27.63 36.59
C GLY A 430 15.68 27.46 38.09
N SER A 431 16.73 26.73 38.49
CA SER A 431 17.06 26.47 39.90
C SER A 431 18.40 27.09 40.33
N SER A 432 18.63 28.36 39.98
CA SER A 432 19.72 29.14 40.58
C SER A 432 19.13 30.18 41.54
N TYR A 433 19.27 29.91 42.83
CA TYR A 433 19.05 30.85 43.92
C TYR A 433 19.91 32.10 43.70
N GLY A 434 19.31 33.28 43.52
CA GLY A 434 20.03 34.55 43.61
C GLY A 434 19.38 35.73 42.89
N GLY A 435 19.07 36.80 43.63
CA GLY A 435 19.06 38.16 43.09
C GLY A 435 17.70 38.81 42.92
N PHE A 436 17.19 39.35 44.03
CA PHE A 436 16.19 40.41 44.09
C PHE A 436 16.68 41.64 43.27
N TRP A 437 15.81 42.25 42.45
CA TRP A 437 15.89 43.53 41.71
C TRP A 437 15.83 43.45 40.16
N GLY A 438 14.66 43.84 39.61
CA GLY A 438 14.57 44.68 38.40
C GLY A 438 14.41 43.99 37.03
N GLY A 439 13.25 44.18 36.41
CA GLY A 439 13.06 44.07 34.95
C GLY A 439 12.34 42.80 34.51
N GLY A 440 11.07 42.94 34.11
CA GLY A 440 10.25 41.85 33.56
C GLY A 440 10.91 41.23 32.33
N TYR A 441 11.51 40.06 32.51
CA TYR A 441 12.03 39.25 31.42
C TYR A 441 10.91 38.39 30.86
N ASP A 442 10.67 38.64 29.58
CA ASP A 442 9.55 38.23 28.76
C ASP A 442 9.56 36.71 28.51
N TYR A 443 8.58 36.01 29.09
CA TYR A 443 8.35 34.58 28.87
C TYR A 443 8.21 34.28 27.36
N THR A 444 7.70 35.21 26.54
CA THR A 444 7.51 35.00 25.09
C THR A 444 8.82 35.02 24.30
N VAL A 445 9.84 35.79 24.71
CA VAL A 445 11.17 35.81 24.08
C VAL A 445 11.90 34.48 24.27
N GLN A 446 11.73 33.86 25.44
CA GLN A 446 12.37 32.58 25.78
C GLN A 446 11.74 31.41 25.00
N TRP A 447 10.41 31.38 24.86
CA TRP A 447 9.71 30.38 24.02
C TRP A 447 10.03 30.54 22.52
N ASN A 448 10.13 31.77 22.02
CA ASN A 448 10.53 32.04 20.64
C ASN A 448 11.97 31.57 20.34
N ASN A 449 12.87 31.66 21.33
CA ASN A 449 14.25 31.15 21.22
C ASN A 449 14.31 29.62 21.19
N VAL A 450 13.55 28.92 22.05
CA VAL A 450 13.45 27.45 22.04
C VAL A 450 12.83 26.94 20.72
N ALA A 451 11.76 27.59 20.25
CA ALA A 451 11.14 27.27 18.96
C ALA A 451 12.07 27.59 17.78
N GLY A 452 12.88 28.65 17.87
CA GLY A 452 13.93 29.00 16.91
C GLY A 452 15.02 27.94 16.82
N GLN A 453 15.58 27.53 17.97
CA GLN A 453 16.62 26.49 18.04
C GLN A 453 16.13 25.12 17.54
N ARG A 454 14.91 24.71 17.90
CA ARG A 454 14.30 23.46 17.40
C ARG A 454 14.10 23.48 15.88
N ARG A 455 13.75 24.65 15.31
CA ARG A 455 13.66 24.83 13.86
C ARG A 455 15.03 24.75 13.19
N ALA A 456 16.06 25.37 13.78
CA ALA A 456 17.43 25.29 13.28
C ALA A 456 17.95 23.85 13.26
N ILE A 457 17.81 23.11 14.37
CA ILE A 457 18.15 21.68 14.46
C ILE A 457 17.41 20.87 13.39
N GLY A 458 16.11 21.13 13.23
CA GLY A 458 15.30 20.48 12.19
C GLY A 458 15.77 20.78 10.77
N ALA A 459 16.19 22.01 10.49
CA ALA A 459 16.68 22.43 9.17
C ALA A 459 18.04 21.81 8.85
N GLU A 460 18.97 21.83 9.80
CA GLU A 460 20.31 21.23 9.66
C GLU A 460 20.22 19.72 9.40
N GLN A 461 19.38 19.01 10.15
CA GLN A 461 19.22 17.56 10.01
C GLN A 461 18.47 17.18 8.73
N LYS A 462 17.52 18.01 8.27
CA LYS A 462 16.94 17.85 6.93
C LYS A 462 18.00 18.00 5.85
N ALA A 463 18.92 18.96 5.97
CA ALA A 463 20.01 19.13 5.02
C ALA A 463 20.98 17.93 5.04
N GLN A 464 21.32 17.41 6.22
CA GLN A 464 22.15 16.21 6.38
C GLN A 464 21.50 14.97 5.78
N GLY A 465 20.21 14.75 6.06
CA GLY A 465 19.44 13.64 5.49
C GLY A 465 19.31 13.72 3.98
N ALA A 466 19.03 14.92 3.43
CA ALA A 466 18.98 15.14 1.99
C ALA A 466 20.33 14.88 1.32
N THR A 467 21.44 15.27 1.95
CA THR A 467 22.81 15.01 1.45
C THR A 467 23.11 13.50 1.43
N THR A 468 22.76 12.81 2.52
CA THR A 468 22.92 11.35 2.63
C THR A 468 22.13 10.61 1.54
N ALA A 469 20.85 10.96 1.37
CA ALA A 469 20.02 10.36 0.33
C ALA A 469 20.58 10.61 -1.07
N ARG A 470 20.99 11.85 -1.39
CA ARG A 470 21.58 12.18 -2.70
C ARG A 470 22.86 11.40 -3.01
N ALA A 471 23.75 11.25 -2.02
CA ALA A 471 24.99 10.49 -2.20
C ALA A 471 24.70 9.03 -2.58
N ILE A 472 23.75 8.40 -1.88
CA ILE A 472 23.36 7.02 -2.12
C ILE A 472 22.68 6.85 -3.49
N PHE A 473 21.82 7.79 -3.87
CA PHE A 473 21.23 7.80 -5.21
C PHE A 473 22.27 7.97 -6.33
N ALA A 474 23.32 8.76 -6.10
CA ALA A 474 24.43 8.90 -7.05
C ALA A 474 25.27 7.61 -7.16
N GLU A 475 25.52 6.91 -6.05
CA GLU A 475 26.17 5.59 -6.06
C GLU A 475 25.35 4.57 -6.86
N MET A 476 24.03 4.55 -6.67
CA MET A 476 23.13 3.68 -7.44
C MET A 476 23.14 4.04 -8.92
N ASP A 477 23.11 5.32 -9.31
CA ASP A 477 23.17 5.73 -10.72
C ASP A 477 24.44 5.27 -11.41
N ASN A 478 25.58 5.41 -10.74
CA ASN A 478 26.86 4.96 -11.28
C ASN A 478 26.85 3.45 -11.52
N GLU A 479 26.31 2.67 -10.59
CA GLU A 479 26.24 1.22 -10.74
C GLU A 479 25.20 0.80 -11.80
N THR A 480 24.07 1.51 -11.89
CA THR A 480 23.08 1.32 -12.97
C THR A 480 23.71 1.55 -14.33
N ALA A 481 24.49 2.63 -14.50
CA ALA A 481 25.14 2.94 -15.78
C ALA A 481 26.16 1.86 -16.18
N LYS A 482 26.95 1.35 -15.21
CA LYS A 482 27.90 0.26 -15.45
C LYS A 482 27.19 -1.03 -15.86
N VAL A 483 26.21 -1.49 -15.07
CA VAL A 483 25.53 -2.77 -15.35
C VAL A 483 24.76 -2.70 -16.67
N ARG A 484 24.16 -1.54 -17.00
CA ARG A 484 23.52 -1.28 -18.29
C ARG A 484 24.50 -1.53 -19.44
N GLN A 485 25.68 -0.90 -19.39
CA GLN A 485 26.69 -1.06 -20.41
C GLN A 485 27.15 -2.52 -20.55
N VAL A 486 27.44 -3.19 -19.42
CA VAL A 486 27.89 -4.58 -19.41
C VAL A 486 26.83 -5.50 -20.00
N MET A 487 25.56 -5.36 -19.60
CA MET A 487 24.48 -6.20 -20.11
C MET A 487 24.15 -5.92 -21.57
N SER A 488 24.16 -4.65 -22.01
CA SER A 488 23.95 -4.32 -23.42
C SER A 488 25.04 -4.94 -24.30
N GLN A 489 26.29 -4.95 -23.85
CA GLN A 489 27.40 -5.62 -24.55
C GLN A 489 27.27 -7.15 -24.51
N LYS A 490 26.88 -7.72 -23.37
CA LYS A 490 26.77 -9.18 -23.18
C LYS A 490 25.65 -9.80 -24.00
N TYR A 491 24.50 -9.15 -24.06
CA TYR A 491 23.29 -9.68 -24.70
C TYR A 491 22.96 -9.06 -26.05
N GLN A 492 23.64 -7.98 -26.45
CA GLN A 492 23.35 -7.25 -27.70
C GLN A 492 21.89 -6.75 -27.75
N LEU A 493 21.34 -6.41 -26.58
CA LEU A 493 20.01 -5.83 -26.39
C LEU A 493 20.17 -4.50 -25.67
N GLU A 494 19.27 -3.55 -25.89
CA GLU A 494 19.32 -2.30 -25.12
C GLU A 494 18.71 -2.51 -23.73
N PHE A 495 19.51 -2.30 -22.70
CA PHE A 495 19.07 -2.34 -21.31
C PHE A 495 18.55 -0.98 -20.83
#